data_AF-A0A953UZC8-F1
#
_entry.id   AF-A0A953UZC8-F1
#
_cell.length_a   1.000
_cell.length_b   1.000
_cell.length_c   1.000
_cell.angle_alpha   90.00
_cell.angle_beta   90.00
_cell.angle_gamma   90.00
#
_symmetry.space_group_name_H-M   'P 1'
#
loop_
_entity.id
_entity.type
_entity.pdbx_description
1 polymer ?
#
loop_
_entity_poly.entity_id
_entity_poly.type
_entity_poly.pdbx_seq_one_letter_code
_entity_poly.pdbx_strand_id
1 'polypeptide(L)'
;MVRLFRLLPAMLLLTCLLSSGQNAAPNPPAQKPADDYSGMYSFLQDGEFVQLTVEDKGRVTGFISRYGDLESDRGEFLDLFFKSGKLEGKDLSFTTQTVHGVWYDFKGTVERGPGKNPGDEAYYLLKGTLIQNTTDADKKTAAKSRDVALKSFPQDLDAPAQK
;
A
#
# COMPACT_ATOMS: atom_id res chain seq x y z
N MET A 1 -59.93 0.41 74.09
CA MET A 1 -60.69 -0.36 73.07
C MET A 1 -59.69 -1.07 72.16
N VAL A 2 -59.76 -2.41 72.12
CA VAL A 2 -59.41 -3.35 71.02
C VAL A 2 -57.92 -3.62 70.63
N ARG A 3 -57.47 -4.81 71.10
CA ARG A 3 -56.68 -5.93 70.46
C ARG A 3 -55.18 -5.84 70.07
N LEU A 4 -54.39 -6.46 70.95
CA LEU A 4 -53.36 -7.52 70.79
C LEU A 4 -53.30 -8.27 69.43
N PHE A 5 -52.10 -8.45 68.81
CA PHE A 5 -51.27 -9.70 68.77
C PHE A 5 -50.23 -9.78 67.59
N ARG A 6 -49.04 -10.34 67.90
CA ARG A 6 -48.10 -11.21 67.12
C ARG A 6 -46.90 -10.64 66.31
N LEU A 7 -45.71 -10.91 66.90
CA LEU A 7 -44.54 -11.71 66.43
C LEU A 7 -43.65 -11.27 65.23
N LEU A 8 -42.34 -11.21 65.54
CA LEU A 8 -41.08 -11.17 64.73
C LEU A 8 -41.04 -12.11 63.50
N PRO A 9 -40.11 -11.98 62.50
CA PRO A 9 -38.66 -11.73 62.70
C PRO A 9 -37.91 -10.88 61.63
N ALA A 10 -36.60 -10.79 61.87
CA ALA A 10 -35.53 -10.09 61.17
C ALA A 10 -35.36 -10.38 59.67
N MET A 11 -34.81 -9.41 58.94
CA MET A 11 -33.95 -9.68 57.78
C MET A 11 -32.90 -8.57 57.61
N LEU A 12 -31.64 -8.97 57.71
CA LEU A 12 -30.43 -8.23 57.31
C LEU A 12 -30.57 -7.69 55.88
N LEU A 13 -29.97 -6.53 55.60
CA LEU A 13 -29.05 -6.41 54.45
C LEU A 13 -28.15 -5.18 54.56
N LEU A 14 -26.87 -5.50 54.69
CA LEU A 14 -25.66 -4.70 54.63
C LEU A 14 -25.45 -4.17 53.20
N THR A 15 -25.42 -2.86 52.99
CA THR A 15 -24.98 -2.27 51.72
C THR A 15 -23.65 -1.53 51.90
N CYS A 16 -22.60 -2.20 51.42
CA CYS A 16 -21.22 -1.74 51.43
C CYS A 16 -20.99 -0.48 50.58
N LEU A 17 -20.20 0.43 51.14
CA LEU A 17 -19.43 1.46 50.46
C LEU A 17 -18.50 0.83 49.42
N LEU A 18 -18.62 1.18 48.14
CA LEU A 18 -17.53 1.11 47.16
C LEU A 18 -17.78 2.12 46.02
N SER A 19 -17.15 3.29 46.13
CA SER A 19 -17.00 4.24 45.02
C SER A 19 -15.91 3.72 44.09
N SER A 20 -16.30 3.07 43.00
CA SER A 20 -15.37 2.68 41.94
C SER A 20 -14.99 3.92 41.13
N GLY A 21 -13.86 4.53 41.47
CA GLY A 21 -13.18 5.48 40.59
C GLY A 21 -12.76 4.77 39.30
N GLN A 22 -13.50 4.99 38.22
CA GLN A 22 -13.08 4.58 36.88
C GLN A 22 -11.89 5.46 36.47
N ASN A 23 -10.69 4.98 36.75
CA ASN A 23 -9.49 5.46 36.04
C ASN A 23 -9.68 5.06 34.57
N ALA A 24 -10.06 6.04 33.74
CA ALA A 24 -9.95 5.90 32.30
C ALA A 24 -8.48 5.68 31.97
N ALA A 25 -8.13 4.46 31.55
CA ALA A 25 -6.83 4.20 30.97
C ALA A 25 -6.62 5.18 29.79
N PRO A 26 -5.44 5.78 29.65
CA PRO A 26 -5.17 6.62 28.49
C PRO A 26 -5.34 5.75 27.23
N ASN A 27 -6.25 6.16 26.34
CA ASN A 27 -6.37 5.55 25.02
C ASN A 27 -4.97 5.57 24.37
N PRO A 28 -4.51 4.45 23.78
CA PRO A 28 -3.30 4.45 22.97
C PRO A 28 -3.40 5.59 21.95
N PRO A 29 -2.31 6.34 21.69
CA PRO A 29 -2.33 7.34 20.64
C PRO A 29 -2.82 6.68 19.35
N ALA A 30 -3.78 7.31 18.67
CA ALA A 30 -4.27 6.84 17.39
C ALA A 30 -3.07 6.55 16.49
N GLN A 31 -2.91 5.30 16.07
CA GLN A 31 -1.89 4.93 15.09
C GLN A 31 -2.13 5.81 13.87
N LYS A 32 -1.08 6.53 13.42
CA LYS A 32 -1.13 7.21 12.13
C LYS A 32 -1.57 6.16 11.09
N PRO A 33 -2.49 6.49 10.17
CA PRO A 33 -2.76 5.62 9.05
C PRO A 33 -1.43 5.19 8.44
N ALA A 34 -1.28 3.89 8.15
CA ALA A 34 -0.13 3.43 7.40
C ALA A 34 -0.06 4.24 6.10
N ASP A 35 1.13 4.70 5.71
CA ASP A 35 1.31 5.41 4.45
C ASP A 35 0.83 4.51 3.31
N ASP A 36 -0.19 4.95 2.57
CA ASP A 36 -0.66 4.25 1.37
C ASP A 36 0.25 4.62 0.20
N TYR A 37 1.08 3.67 -0.22
CA TYR A 37 1.97 3.82 -1.37
C TYR A 37 1.34 3.34 -2.68
N SER A 38 0.07 2.94 -2.67
CA SER A 38 -0.66 2.53 -3.87
C SER A 38 -0.89 3.73 -4.78
N GLY A 39 -0.93 3.49 -6.09
CA GLY A 39 -1.18 4.53 -7.09
C GLY A 39 -0.41 4.31 -8.38
N MET A 40 -0.53 5.28 -9.27
CA MET A 40 0.25 5.34 -10.51
C MET A 40 1.53 6.13 -10.27
N TYR A 41 2.62 5.63 -10.84
CA TYR A 41 3.92 6.27 -10.84
C TYR A 41 4.39 6.44 -12.28
N SER A 42 5.06 7.55 -12.59
CA SER A 42 5.71 7.75 -13.88
C SER A 42 6.65 6.59 -14.19
N PHE A 43 6.89 6.32 -15.47
CA PHE A 43 7.93 5.38 -15.87
C PHE A 43 9.03 6.09 -16.67
N LEU A 44 9.62 5.40 -17.64
CA LEU A 44 10.86 5.84 -18.29
C LEU A 44 10.64 6.92 -19.34
N GLN A 45 9.48 6.88 -20.00
CA GLN A 45 9.09 7.83 -21.03
C GLN A 45 7.74 8.44 -20.68
N ASP A 46 7.46 9.62 -21.25
CA ASP A 46 6.16 10.27 -21.13
C ASP A 46 5.05 9.34 -21.64
N GLY A 47 3.96 9.27 -20.87
CA GLY A 47 2.85 8.35 -21.14
C GLY A 47 3.03 6.97 -20.52
N GLU A 48 4.24 6.51 -20.24
CA GLU A 48 4.48 5.22 -19.58
C GLU A 48 4.33 5.35 -18.05
N PHE A 49 3.82 4.31 -17.40
CA PHE A 49 3.59 4.32 -15.95
C PHE A 49 3.68 2.94 -15.31
N VAL A 50 3.86 2.93 -13.99
CA VAL A 50 3.71 1.77 -13.12
C VAL A 50 2.46 1.96 -12.28
N GLN A 51 1.49 1.07 -12.39
CA GLN A 51 0.40 1.00 -11.42
C GLN A 51 0.81 0.04 -10.31
N LEU A 52 0.78 0.51 -9.07
CA LEU A 52 1.17 -0.24 -7.88
C LEU A 52 0.01 -0.28 -6.89
N THR A 53 -0.27 -1.46 -6.35
CA THR A 53 -1.23 -1.66 -5.26
C THR A 53 -0.54 -2.40 -4.13
N VAL A 54 -0.54 -1.81 -2.94
CA VAL A 54 -0.07 -2.48 -1.72
C VAL A 54 -1.26 -3.17 -1.07
N GLU A 55 -1.19 -4.49 -0.97
CA GLU A 55 -2.21 -5.31 -0.33
C GLU A 55 -1.76 -5.74 1.06
N ASP A 56 -2.62 -6.51 1.74
CA ASP A 56 -2.35 -7.04 3.07
C ASP A 56 -0.99 -7.74 3.17
N LYS A 57 -0.34 -7.55 4.32
CA LYS A 57 0.95 -8.16 4.66
C LYS A 57 2.10 -7.79 3.70
N GLY A 58 1.98 -6.65 3.01
CA GLY A 58 3.04 -6.11 2.15
C GLY A 58 3.19 -6.84 0.82
N ARG A 59 2.18 -7.60 0.37
CA ARG A 59 2.14 -8.09 -1.00
C ARG A 59 1.92 -6.89 -1.93
N VAL A 60 2.64 -6.84 -3.04
CA VAL A 60 2.48 -5.79 -4.04
C VAL A 60 2.02 -6.40 -5.35
N THR A 61 0.95 -5.86 -5.90
CA THR A 61 0.42 -6.16 -7.24
C THR A 61 0.43 -4.93 -8.10
N GLY A 62 0.25 -5.11 -9.41
CA GLY A 62 0.38 -4.01 -10.35
C GLY A 62 0.79 -4.45 -11.74
N PHE A 63 1.15 -3.48 -12.55
CA PHE A 63 1.69 -3.66 -13.88
C PHE A 63 2.50 -2.43 -14.32
N ILE A 64 3.41 -2.64 -15.26
CA ILE A 64 4.04 -1.55 -16.02
C ILE A 64 3.30 -1.43 -17.34
N SER A 65 2.83 -0.23 -17.66
CA SER A 65 2.27 0.10 -18.96
C SER A 65 3.28 0.92 -19.75
N ARG A 66 3.71 0.42 -20.89
CA ARG A 66 4.79 1.02 -21.70
C ARG A 66 4.60 0.81 -23.19
N TYR A 67 5.30 1.60 -24.00
CA TYR A 67 5.34 1.38 -25.44
C TYR A 67 6.23 0.19 -25.79
N GLY A 68 5.77 -0.69 -26.67
CA GLY A 68 6.60 -1.72 -27.29
C GLY A 68 7.74 -1.10 -28.12
N ASP A 69 8.93 -1.68 -28.00
CA ASP A 69 10.15 -1.26 -28.69
C ASP A 69 10.65 -2.28 -29.73
N LEU A 70 10.02 -3.46 -29.79
CA LEU A 70 10.35 -4.48 -30.77
C LEU A 70 9.66 -4.17 -32.10
N GLU A 71 10.19 -4.68 -33.20
CA GLU A 71 9.58 -4.47 -34.52
C GLU A 71 8.14 -5.01 -34.59
N SER A 72 7.83 -6.06 -33.85
CA SER A 72 6.50 -6.68 -33.81
C SER A 72 5.45 -5.90 -33.01
N ASP A 73 5.85 -5.01 -32.11
CA ASP A 73 4.95 -4.32 -31.17
C ASP A 73 5.26 -2.82 -31.03
N ARG A 74 6.03 -2.26 -31.97
CA ARG A 74 6.49 -0.88 -31.89
C ARG A 74 5.31 0.09 -31.81
N GLY A 75 5.25 0.84 -30.71
CA GLY A 75 4.21 1.84 -30.47
C GLY A 75 2.90 1.28 -29.90
N GLU A 76 2.76 -0.05 -29.78
CA GLU A 76 1.66 -0.66 -29.05
C GLU A 76 1.84 -0.46 -27.54
N PHE A 77 0.73 -0.30 -26.83
CA PHE A 77 0.73 -0.17 -25.38
C PHE A 77 0.68 -1.56 -24.75
N LEU A 78 1.73 -1.91 -24.00
CA LEU A 78 1.90 -3.22 -23.40
C LEU A 78 1.81 -3.13 -21.88
N ASP A 79 0.96 -3.98 -21.29
CA ASP A 79 0.83 -4.13 -19.84
C ASP A 79 1.63 -5.36 -19.36
N LEU A 80 2.70 -5.10 -18.62
CA LEU A 80 3.54 -6.11 -18.01
C LEU A 80 3.16 -6.28 -16.54
N PHE A 81 2.21 -7.17 -16.28
CA PHE A 81 1.71 -7.48 -14.92
C PHE A 81 2.80 -7.98 -13.99
N PHE A 82 2.70 -7.65 -12.70
CA PHE A 82 3.62 -8.17 -11.69
C PHE A 82 3.43 -9.69 -11.54
N LYS A 83 4.53 -10.42 -11.73
CA LYS A 83 4.62 -11.85 -11.39
C LYS A 83 4.78 -12.02 -9.88
N SER A 84 5.54 -11.13 -9.25
CA SER A 84 5.73 -11.06 -7.81
C SER A 84 6.06 -9.64 -7.40
N GLY A 85 5.60 -9.22 -6.23
CA GLY A 85 5.92 -7.93 -5.65
C GLY A 85 5.82 -7.98 -4.13
N LYS A 86 6.69 -7.21 -3.47
CA LYS A 86 6.76 -7.17 -2.01
C LYS A 86 7.20 -5.80 -1.52
N LEU A 87 6.56 -5.36 -0.44
CA LEU A 87 6.91 -4.18 0.34
C LEU A 87 7.21 -4.60 1.79
N GLU A 88 8.42 -4.33 2.24
CA GLU A 88 8.85 -4.54 3.63
C GLU A 88 9.25 -3.21 4.25
N GLY A 89 8.34 -2.61 5.03
CA GLY A 89 8.52 -1.24 5.50
C GLY A 89 8.50 -0.26 4.33
N LYS A 90 9.67 0.17 3.87
CA LYS A 90 9.84 1.01 2.68
C LYS A 90 10.55 0.30 1.53
N ASP A 91 11.12 -0.88 1.77
CA ASP A 91 11.85 -1.63 0.76
C ASP A 91 10.85 -2.26 -0.21
N LEU A 92 10.90 -1.84 -1.46
CA LEU A 92 10.02 -2.27 -2.53
C LEU A 92 10.81 -3.11 -3.55
N SER A 93 10.25 -4.26 -3.88
CA SER A 93 10.71 -5.05 -5.02
C SER A 93 9.55 -5.61 -5.81
N PHE A 94 9.72 -5.72 -7.12
CA PHE A 94 8.79 -6.44 -7.99
C PHE A 94 9.50 -7.00 -9.21
N THR A 95 8.90 -8.03 -9.79
CA THR A 95 9.27 -8.63 -11.07
C THR A 95 8.01 -8.72 -11.92
N THR A 96 8.08 -8.30 -13.19
CA THR A 96 6.96 -8.45 -14.12
C THR A 96 6.92 -9.83 -14.77
N GLN A 97 5.77 -10.18 -15.34
CA GLN A 97 5.67 -11.24 -16.33
C GLN A 97 6.47 -10.85 -17.58
N THR A 98 6.85 -11.86 -18.37
CA THR A 98 7.52 -11.66 -19.65
C THR A 98 6.50 -11.45 -20.75
N VAL A 99 6.60 -10.32 -21.46
CA VAL A 99 5.79 -10.01 -22.64
C VAL A 99 6.75 -9.83 -23.81
N HIS A 100 6.56 -10.63 -24.87
CA HIS A 100 7.43 -10.64 -26.06
C HIS A 100 8.93 -10.72 -25.74
N GLY A 101 9.30 -11.52 -24.74
CA GLY A 101 10.70 -11.69 -24.32
C GLY A 101 11.24 -10.56 -23.43
N VAL A 102 10.45 -9.54 -23.10
CA VAL A 102 10.83 -8.43 -22.21
C VAL A 102 10.20 -8.58 -20.83
N TRP A 103 10.96 -8.37 -19.76
CA TRP A 103 10.44 -8.21 -18.40
C TRP A 103 11.31 -7.26 -17.58
N TYR A 104 10.77 -6.78 -16.47
CA TYR A 104 11.46 -5.86 -15.58
C TYR A 104 11.58 -6.43 -14.18
N ASP A 105 12.74 -6.16 -13.57
CA ASP A 105 12.98 -6.33 -12.14
C ASP A 105 13.25 -4.95 -11.53
N PHE A 106 12.58 -4.64 -10.43
CA PHE A 106 12.83 -3.43 -9.65
C PHE A 106 13.22 -3.81 -8.23
N LYS A 107 14.25 -3.12 -7.72
CA LYS A 107 14.62 -3.18 -6.30
C LYS A 107 14.99 -1.78 -5.82
N GLY A 108 14.33 -1.32 -4.78
CA GLY A 108 14.51 0.02 -4.26
C GLY A 108 13.68 0.28 -3.02
N THR A 109 13.34 1.55 -2.83
CA THR A 109 12.56 2.03 -1.70
C THR A 109 11.48 3.01 -2.12
N VAL A 110 10.40 3.06 -1.36
CA VAL A 110 9.45 4.18 -1.42
C VAL A 110 9.97 5.33 -0.55
N GLU A 111 10.18 6.49 -1.16
CA GLU A 111 10.66 7.70 -0.50
C GLU A 111 9.62 8.82 -0.56
N ARG A 112 9.67 9.75 0.40
CA ARG A 112 8.87 10.98 0.35
C ARG A 112 9.48 11.91 -0.70
N GLY A 113 8.69 12.31 -1.68
CA GLY A 113 9.11 13.24 -2.73
C GLY A 113 8.80 14.71 -2.39
N PRO A 114 9.04 15.63 -3.35
CA PRO A 114 8.89 17.07 -3.15
C PRO A 114 7.44 17.56 -3.12
N GLY A 115 6.45 16.77 -3.56
CA GLY A 115 5.02 17.12 -3.48
C GLY A 115 4.62 17.37 -2.03
N LYS A 116 3.84 18.40 -1.73
CA LYS A 116 3.53 18.79 -0.33
C LYS A 116 2.31 18.04 0.20
N ASN A 117 1.30 17.87 -0.64
CA ASN A 117 0.04 17.21 -0.32
C ASN A 117 -0.07 15.87 -1.04
N PRO A 118 -0.82 14.88 -0.51
CA PRO A 118 -0.99 13.58 -1.16
C PRO A 118 -1.49 13.62 -2.61
N GLY A 119 -2.25 14.67 -2.97
CA GLY A 119 -2.70 14.92 -4.34
C GLY A 119 -1.70 15.62 -5.25
N ASP A 120 -0.51 15.99 -4.76
CA ASP A 120 0.53 16.63 -5.58
C ASP A 120 1.34 15.56 -6.33
N GLU A 121 1.78 15.89 -7.55
CA GLU A 121 2.77 15.06 -8.25
C GLU A 121 4.03 14.89 -7.39
N ALA A 122 4.63 13.69 -7.47
CA ALA A 122 5.84 13.33 -6.74
C ALA A 122 5.68 13.50 -5.23
N TYR A 123 4.48 13.27 -4.69
CA TYR A 123 4.31 13.08 -3.26
C TYR A 123 5.11 11.87 -2.76
N TYR A 124 5.10 10.77 -3.51
CA TYR A 124 6.02 9.65 -3.31
C TYR A 124 6.94 9.44 -4.51
N LEU A 125 8.10 8.84 -4.25
CA LEU A 125 9.05 8.41 -5.26
C LEU A 125 9.36 6.92 -5.08
N LEU A 126 9.33 6.14 -6.15
CA LEU A 126 9.96 4.82 -6.17
C LEU A 126 11.40 5.01 -6.65
N LYS A 127 12.35 4.91 -5.72
CA LYS A 127 13.77 5.12 -6.01
C LYS A 127 14.55 3.82 -5.87
N GLY A 128 15.36 3.51 -6.87
CA GLY A 128 16.15 2.29 -6.85
C GLY A 128 16.65 1.90 -8.23
N THR A 129 16.99 0.62 -8.37
CA THR A 129 17.51 0.06 -9.61
C THR A 129 16.41 -0.68 -10.35
N LEU A 130 16.25 -0.35 -11.63
CA LEU A 130 15.40 -1.03 -12.58
C LEU A 130 16.27 -1.80 -13.58
N ILE A 131 16.03 -3.08 -13.72
CA ILE A 131 16.68 -3.97 -14.68
C ILE A 131 15.64 -4.34 -15.74
N GLN A 132 15.87 -3.93 -16.98
CA GLN A 132 15.14 -4.42 -18.13
C GLN A 132 15.87 -5.65 -18.66
N ASN A 133 15.19 -6.79 -18.69
CA ASN A 133 15.70 -8.00 -19.29
C ASN A 133 15.02 -8.24 -20.63
N THR A 134 15.76 -8.78 -21.58
CA THR A 134 15.26 -9.10 -22.92
C THR A 134 15.84 -10.43 -23.35
N THR A 135 14.99 -11.33 -23.86
CA THR A 135 15.39 -12.61 -24.40
C THR A 135 15.09 -12.65 -25.89
N ASP A 136 16.08 -13.05 -26.69
CA ASP A 136 15.95 -13.21 -28.13
C ASP A 136 15.38 -14.58 -28.54
N ALA A 137 15.21 -14.80 -29.85
CA ALA A 137 14.72 -16.06 -30.41
C ALA A 137 15.64 -17.27 -30.10
N ASP A 138 16.93 -17.03 -29.85
CA ASP A 138 17.91 -18.06 -29.46
C ASP A 138 17.89 -18.35 -27.95
N LYS A 139 16.96 -17.73 -27.19
CA LYS A 139 16.88 -17.77 -25.72
C LYS A 139 18.09 -17.16 -25.01
N LYS A 140 18.84 -16.28 -25.67
CA LYS A 140 19.90 -15.51 -25.02
C LYS A 140 19.28 -14.30 -24.34
N THR A 141 19.61 -14.13 -23.06
CA THR A 141 19.13 -13.00 -22.27
C THR A 141 20.18 -11.90 -22.20
N ALA A 142 19.76 -10.67 -22.45
CA ALA A 142 20.49 -9.44 -22.17
C ALA A 142 19.77 -8.66 -21.06
N ALA A 143 20.54 -7.94 -20.25
CA ALA A 143 20.02 -7.09 -19.17
C ALA A 143 20.57 -5.67 -19.30
N LYS A 144 19.69 -4.67 -19.11
CA LYS A 144 20.04 -3.25 -19.02
C LYS A 144 19.60 -2.73 -17.65
N SER A 145 20.58 -2.36 -16.83
CA SER A 145 20.34 -1.79 -15.50
C SER A 145 20.39 -0.27 -15.55
N ARG A 146 19.53 0.40 -14.77
CA ARG A 146 19.58 1.84 -14.54
C ARG A 146 19.00 2.20 -13.17
N ASP A 147 19.47 3.29 -12.60
CA ASP A 147 18.82 3.89 -11.44
C ASP A 147 17.64 4.76 -11.90
N VAL A 148 16.55 4.73 -11.14
CA VAL A 148 15.31 5.43 -11.43
C VAL A 148 14.78 6.16 -10.19
N ALA A 149 13.99 7.19 -10.43
CA ALA A 149 13.17 7.88 -9.44
C ALA A 149 11.78 8.12 -10.04
N LEU A 150 10.89 7.14 -9.87
CA LEU A 150 9.55 7.13 -10.45
C LEU A 150 8.62 7.97 -9.58
N LYS A 151 7.98 8.99 -10.15
CA LYS A 151 7.18 9.97 -9.40
C LYS A 151 5.74 9.51 -9.31
N SER A 152 5.12 9.56 -8.13
CA SER A 152 3.68 9.35 -8.02
C SER A 152 2.94 10.40 -8.85
N PHE A 153 1.91 9.99 -9.56
CA PHE A 153 0.97 10.93 -10.18
C PHE A 153 0.09 11.58 -9.11
N PRO A 154 -0.49 12.75 -9.40
CA PRO A 154 -1.54 13.36 -8.57
C PRO A 154 -2.64 12.34 -8.26
N GLN A 155 -3.00 12.19 -6.99
CA GLN A 155 -4.16 11.41 -6.58
C GLN A 155 -5.37 12.34 -6.44
N ASP A 156 -6.49 11.97 -7.05
CA ASP A 156 -7.77 12.65 -6.82
C ASP A 156 -8.26 12.35 -5.41
N LEU A 157 -8.04 13.28 -4.49
CA LEU A 157 -8.48 13.17 -3.09
C LEU A 157 -10.01 13.21 -2.92
N ASP A 158 -10.73 13.53 -3.99
CA ASP A 158 -12.19 13.62 -4.04
C ASP A 158 -12.88 12.37 -4.64
N ALA A 159 -12.12 11.34 -5.03
CA ALA A 159 -12.72 10.09 -5.48
C ALA A 159 -13.34 9.37 -4.27
N PRO A 160 -14.67 9.14 -4.24
CA PRO A 160 -15.29 8.44 -3.13
C PRO A 160 -14.68 7.04 -3.02
N ALA A 161 -14.19 6.69 -1.84
CA ALA A 161 -13.76 5.33 -1.53
C ALA A 161 -14.88 4.37 -1.93
N GLN A 162 -14.65 3.58 -2.99
CA GLN A 162 -15.59 2.56 -3.40
C GLN A 162 -15.68 1.56 -2.25
N LYS A 163 -16.85 1.57 -1.59
CA LYS A 163 -17.22 0.62 -0.54
C LYS A 163 -17.57 -0.74 -1.13
#